data_AF-A0A8I0B0J7-F1
#
_entry.id   AF-A0A8I0B0J7-F1
#
_cell.length_a   1.000
_cell.length_b   1.000
_cell.length_c   1.000
_cell.angle_alpha   90.00
_cell.angle_beta   90.00
_cell.angle_gamma   90.00
#
_symmetry.space_group_name_H-M   'P 1'
#
loop_
_entity.id
_entity.type
_entity.pdbx_description
1 polymer ?
#
loop_
_entity_poly.entity_id
_entity_poly.type
_entity_poly.pdbx_seq_one_letter_code
_entity_poly.pdbx_strand_id
1 'polypeptide(L)' 'MERKKLPIGIQTFAKIREEQCYYVDKTPFVAKLASEGGYYFLSR' A
#
# COMPACT_ATOMS: atom_id res chain seq x y z
N MET A 1 20.18 -3.92 -11.08
CA MET A 1 18.76 -3.72 -11.45
C MET A 1 18.41 -2.27 -11.19
N GLU A 2 17.74 -1.61 -12.13
CA GLU A 2 17.28 -0.23 -11.96
C GLU A 2 16.18 -0.16 -10.89
N ARG A 3 16.28 0.78 -9.94
CA ARG A 3 15.29 0.93 -8.87
C ARG A 3 14.08 1.70 -9.42
N LYS A 4 12.87 1.20 -9.14
CA LYS A 4 11.63 1.93 -9.50
C LYS A 4 11.48 3.16 -8.61
N LYS A 5 10.69 4.13 -9.05
CA LYS A 5 10.35 5.31 -8.24
C LYS A 5 9.42 4.88 -7.09
N LEU A 6 9.60 5.49 -5.92
CA LEU A 6 8.62 5.39 -4.84
C LEU A 6 7.45 6.33 -5.16
N PRO A 7 6.19 5.94 -4.92
CA PRO A 7 5.01 6.74 -5.25
C PRO A 7 4.76 7.87 -4.23
N ILE A 8 5.81 8.58 -3.80
CA ILE A 8 5.73 9.65 -2.81
C ILE A 8 5.02 10.85 -3.46
N GLY A 9 3.95 11.33 -2.83
CA GLY A 9 3.13 12.43 -3.38
C GLY A 9 2.11 12.01 -4.45
N ILE A 10 2.08 10.74 -4.86
CA ILE A 10 1.08 10.22 -5.79
C ILE A 10 -0.13 9.71 -5.00
N GLN A 11 -1.30 10.33 -5.23
CA GLN A 11 -2.53 10.04 -4.49
C GLN A 11 -3.50 9.09 -5.21
N THR A 12 -3.17 8.64 -6.43
CA THR A 12 -4.07 7.81 -7.24
C THR A 12 -3.37 6.56 -7.74
N PHE A 13 -4.09 5.43 -7.69
CA PHE A 13 -3.56 4.14 -8.14
C PHE A 13 -3.25 4.12 -9.65
N ALA A 14 -4.04 4.82 -10.45
CA ALA A 14 -3.82 4.94 -11.89
C ALA A 14 -2.42 5.48 -12.20
N LYS A 15 -2.04 6.60 -11.57
CA LYS A 15 -0.69 7.19 -11.73
C LYS A 15 0.43 6.26 -11.27
N ILE A 16 0.25 5.54 -10.15
CA ILE A 16 1.25 4.57 -9.67
C ILE A 16 1.54 3.50 -10.73
N ARG A 17 0.49 3.02 -11.41
CA ARG A 17 0.61 2.02 -12.48
C ARG A 17 1.22 2.59 -13.76
N GLU A 18 0.77 3.77 -14.19
CA GLU A 18 1.26 4.44 -15.40
C GLU A 18 2.74 4.81 -15.28
N GLU A 19 3.16 5.34 -14.13
CA GLU A 19 4.54 5.76 -13.86
C GLU A 19 5.47 4.61 -13.45
N GLN A 20 5.00 3.35 -13.49
CA GLN A 20 5.78 2.15 -13.15
C GLN A 20 6.48 2.24 -11.79
N CYS A 21 5.81 2.86 -10.81
CA CYS A 21 6.32 3.02 -9.45
C CYS A 21 6.30 1.70 -8.68
N TYR A 22 6.98 1.67 -7.53
CA TYR A 22 6.80 0.59 -6.56
C TYR A 22 5.36 0.59 -6.03
N TYR A 23 4.77 -0.61 -6.00
CA TYR A 23 3.46 -0.88 -5.40
C TYR A 23 3.62 -2.06 -4.44
N VAL A 24 3.01 -1.94 -3.26
CA VAL A 24 2.98 -3.00 -2.25
C VAL A 24 1.52 -3.36 -2.03
N ASP A 25 1.15 -4.59 -2.36
CA ASP A 25 -0.18 -5.10 -2.06
C ASP A 25 -0.31 -5.37 -0.56
N LYS A 26 -1.21 -4.63 0.08
CA LYS A 26 -1.49 -4.75 1.52
C LYS A 26 -2.82 -5.44 1.80
N THR A 27 -3.57 -5.81 0.77
CA THR A 27 -4.86 -6.50 0.85
C THR A 27 -4.86 -7.69 1.82
N PRO A 28 -3.88 -8.62 1.79
CA PRO A 28 -3.89 -9.75 2.72
C PRO A 28 -3.73 -9.33 4.19
N PHE A 29 -2.98 -8.27 4.47
CA PHE A 29 -2.85 -7.77 5.84
C PHE A 29 -4.15 -7.14 6.33
N VAL A 30 -4.86 -6.42 5.47
CA VAL A 30 -6.17 -5.86 5.81
C VAL A 30 -7.17 -6.97 6.07
N ALA A 31 -7.21 -8.00 5.23
CA ALA A 31 -8.08 -9.16 5.44
C ALA A 31 -7.80 -9.83 6.79
N LYS A 32 -6.52 -10.06 7.10
CA LYS A 32 -6.09 -10.62 8.39
C LYS A 32 -6.51 -9.76 9.58
N LEU A 33 -6.30 -8.44 9.49
CA LEU A 33 -6.72 -7.50 10.53
C LEU A 33 -8.24 -7.55 10.76
N ALA A 34 -9.03 -7.65 9.68
CA ALA A 34 -10.48 -7.70 9.78
C ALA A 34 -11.01 -9.05 10.32
N SER A 35 -10.34 -10.17 10.04
CA SER A 35 -10.81 -11.50 10.41
C SER A 35 -10.31 -12.00 11.77
N GLU A 36 -9.11 -11.60 12.19
CA GLU A 36 -8.45 -12.14 13.39
C GLU A 36 -8.31 -11.10 14.51
N GLY A 37 -8.68 -9.84 14.22
CA GLY A 37 -8.44 -8.72 15.11
C GLY A 37 -9.53 -8.45 16.14
N GLY A 38 -9.10 -8.08 17.34
CA GLY A 38 -9.95 -7.44 18.35
C GLY A 38 -9.87 -5.92 18.22
N TYR A 39 -9.12 -5.28 19.13
CA TYR A 39 -8.93 -3.83 19.14
C TYR A 39 -7.56 -3.44 18.58
N TYR A 40 -7.54 -2.52 17.62
CA TYR A 40 -6.32 -1.94 17.06
C TYR A 40 -6.23 -0.45 17.39
N PHE A 41 -5.06 -0.03 17.88
CA PHE A 41 -4.71 1.38 17.97
C PHE A 41 -3.92 1.75 16.72
N LEU A 42 -4.54 2.53 15.83
CA LEU A 42 -3.85 3.10 14.68
C LEU A 42 -3.19 4.39 15.13
N SER A 43 -1.86 4.38 15.25
CA SER A 43 -1.10 5.61 15.45
C SER A 43 -1.26 6.49 14.22
N ARG A 44 -1.69 7.72 14.44
CA ARG A 44 -1.79 8.76 13.41
C ARG A 44 -0.47 9.50 13.28
#